data_AF-A0A940B5B0-F1
#
_entry.id   AF-A0A940B5B0-F1
#
_cell.length_a   1.000
_cell.length_b   1.000
_cell.length_c   1.000
_cell.angle_alpha   90.00
_cell.angle_beta   90.00
_cell.angle_gamma   90.00
#
_symmetry.space_group_name_H-M   'P 1'
#
loop_
_entity.id
_entity.type
_entity.pdbx_description
1 polymer ?
#
loop_
_entity_poly.entity_id
_entity_poly.type
_entity_poly.pdbx_seq_one_letter_code
_entity_poly.pdbx_strand_id
1 'polypeptide(L)'
;MASWMVHLRIADKLLNELKDIDETAFVMGNIAPDSGVPNEDWTKFTPPKTVSNFNDSIYDTSINIDGFCSKYFNEEINDKYPRKKEYSFFLGYYVHLLSDIEWSSFVYKPLIQTYPKEAAEDEYKLVWAAKKDWYDIDFLYLKQHPDFRAFSIYENAVNFENEFMDIFAKDAFENRRQY
;
A
#
# COMPACT_ATOMS: atom_id res chain seq x y z
N MET A 1 5.34 4.19 6.32
CA MET A 1 4.83 3.31 5.26
C MET A 1 5.82 2.19 5.05
N ALA A 2 5.30 0.96 4.99
CA ALA A 2 6.07 -0.22 4.68
C ALA A 2 6.58 -0.19 3.23
N SER A 3 7.39 -1.16 2.85
CA SER A 3 7.73 -1.34 1.43
C SER A 3 6.60 -2.05 0.70
N TRP A 4 6.54 -1.89 -0.63
CA TRP A 4 5.62 -2.65 -1.47
C TRP A 4 5.71 -4.16 -1.26
N MET A 5 6.91 -4.67 -1.07
CA MET A 5 7.12 -6.10 -0.86
C MET A 5 6.46 -6.57 0.43
N VAL A 6 6.47 -5.75 1.49
CA VAL A 6 5.74 -6.04 2.72
C VAL A 6 4.24 -6.12 2.44
N HIS A 7 3.67 -5.15 1.72
CA HIS A 7 2.25 -5.18 1.36
C HIS A 7 1.89 -6.42 0.54
N LEU A 8 2.69 -6.75 -0.48
CA LEU A 8 2.46 -7.95 -1.29
C LEU A 8 2.58 -9.23 -0.46
N ARG A 9 3.51 -9.31 0.49
CA ARG A 9 3.69 -10.50 1.35
C ARG A 9 2.52 -10.70 2.29
N ILE A 10 1.94 -9.61 2.80
CA ILE A 10 0.71 -9.63 3.60
C ILE A 10 -0.46 -10.06 2.71
N ALA A 11 -0.62 -9.44 1.54
CA ALA A 11 -1.66 -9.80 0.58
C ALA A 11 -1.60 -11.28 0.21
N ASP A 12 -0.42 -11.81 -0.11
CA ASP A 12 -0.24 -13.21 -0.48
C ASP A 12 -0.65 -14.18 0.62
N LYS A 13 -0.37 -13.84 1.88
CA LYS A 13 -0.82 -14.64 3.03
C LYS A 13 -2.34 -14.62 3.16
N LEU A 14 -2.96 -13.45 3.01
CA LEU A 14 -4.41 -13.28 3.12
C LEU A 14 -5.17 -13.96 1.97
N LEU A 15 -4.58 -14.06 0.78
CA LEU A 15 -5.14 -14.82 -0.34
C LEU A 15 -5.36 -16.32 -0.02
N ASN A 16 -4.75 -16.87 1.04
CA ASN A 16 -5.03 -18.24 1.48
C ASN A 16 -6.33 -18.34 2.31
N GLU A 17 -6.74 -17.24 2.94
CA GLU A 17 -7.85 -17.19 3.89
C GLU A 17 -9.10 -16.55 3.27
N LEU A 18 -8.91 -15.61 2.34
CA LEU A 18 -9.97 -14.89 1.66
C LEU A 18 -10.58 -15.77 0.55
N LYS A 19 -11.91 -15.89 0.58
CA LYS A 19 -12.69 -16.62 -0.42
C LYS A 19 -13.57 -15.67 -1.19
N ASP A 20 -13.93 -16.07 -2.42
CA ASP A 20 -14.87 -15.36 -3.28
C ASP A 20 -14.47 -13.91 -3.58
N ILE A 21 -13.17 -13.64 -3.68
CA ILE A 21 -12.61 -12.35 -4.11
C ILE A 21 -12.01 -12.43 -5.52
N ASP A 22 -11.83 -11.27 -6.15
CA ASP A 22 -11.02 -11.10 -7.34
C ASP A 22 -9.57 -10.86 -6.89
N GLU A 23 -8.71 -11.85 -7.08
CA GLU A 23 -7.33 -11.82 -6.56
C GLU A 23 -6.51 -10.70 -7.18
N THR A 24 -6.68 -10.45 -8.48
CA THR A 24 -5.97 -9.38 -9.19
C THR A 24 -6.36 -8.02 -8.65
N ALA A 25 -7.66 -7.75 -8.52
CA ALA A 25 -8.15 -6.50 -7.95
C ALA A 25 -7.69 -6.33 -6.49
N PHE A 26 -7.70 -7.39 -5.69
CA PHE A 26 -7.20 -7.36 -4.31
C PHE A 26 -5.70 -7.03 -4.22
N VAL A 27 -4.88 -7.67 -5.06
CA VAL A 27 -3.44 -7.38 -5.12
C VAL A 27 -3.19 -5.95 -5.59
N MET A 28 -3.87 -5.49 -6.64
CA MET A 28 -3.75 -4.12 -7.14
C MET A 28 -4.24 -3.09 -6.11
N GLY A 29 -5.29 -3.39 -5.36
CA GLY A 29 -5.76 -2.58 -4.24
C GLY A 29 -4.71 -2.41 -3.15
N ASN A 30 -3.88 -3.43 -2.88
CA ASN A 30 -2.77 -3.31 -1.92
C ASN A 30 -1.64 -2.38 -2.39
N ILE A 31 -1.55 -2.07 -3.69
CA ILE A 31 -0.53 -1.19 -4.26
C ILE A 31 -1.08 0.22 -4.54
N ALA A 32 -2.39 0.33 -4.75
CA ALA A 32 -3.05 1.56 -5.14
C ALA A 32 -2.73 2.80 -4.27
N PRO A 33 -2.66 2.72 -2.92
CA PRO A 33 -2.40 3.90 -2.09
C PRO A 33 -1.04 4.57 -2.39
N ASP A 34 -0.07 3.79 -2.87
CA ASP A 34 1.27 4.24 -3.23
C ASP A 34 1.42 4.60 -4.72
N SER A 35 0.31 4.66 -5.47
CA SER A 35 0.31 4.91 -6.91
C SER A 35 0.22 6.39 -7.28
N GLY A 36 0.51 7.29 -6.35
CA GLY A 36 0.65 8.72 -6.64
C GLY A 36 1.80 8.98 -7.62
N VAL A 37 1.57 9.86 -8.60
CA VAL A 37 2.58 10.25 -9.58
C VAL A 37 3.50 11.30 -8.96
N PRO A 38 4.82 11.05 -8.85
CA PRO A 38 5.77 12.02 -8.32
C PRO A 38 5.95 13.19 -9.30
N ASN A 39 6.23 14.38 -8.77
CA ASN A 39 6.82 15.46 -9.55
C ASN A 39 8.32 15.20 -9.81
N GLU A 40 8.96 16.03 -10.64
CA GLU A 40 10.34 15.81 -11.12
C GLU A 40 11.38 15.60 -9.99
N ASP A 41 11.22 16.29 -8.86
CA ASP A 41 12.13 16.22 -7.71
C ASP A 41 11.64 15.29 -6.59
N TRP A 42 10.53 14.57 -6.81
CA TRP A 42 9.92 13.60 -5.88
C TRP A 42 9.47 14.19 -4.55
N THR A 43 9.34 15.51 -4.46
CA THR A 43 8.87 16.20 -3.24
C THR A 43 7.35 16.19 -3.10
N LYS A 44 6.61 15.99 -4.21
CA LYS A 44 5.15 16.01 -4.26
C LYS A 44 4.62 14.85 -5.09
N PHE A 45 3.46 14.34 -4.68
CA PHE A 45 2.75 13.27 -5.35
C PHE A 45 1.34 13.73 -5.73
N THR A 46 0.83 13.23 -6.86
CA THR A 46 -0.55 13.45 -7.31
C THR A 46 -1.26 12.10 -7.45
N PRO A 47 -2.32 11.82 -6.66
CA PRO A 47 -2.80 12.64 -5.54
C PRO A 47 -1.79 12.68 -4.37
N PRO A 48 -1.89 13.66 -3.46
CA PRO A 48 -1.05 13.71 -2.28
C PRO A 48 -1.40 12.58 -1.31
N LYS A 49 -0.44 12.20 -0.46
CA LYS A 49 -0.60 11.12 0.54
C LYS A 49 -1.73 11.33 1.54
N THR A 50 -2.08 12.59 1.85
CA THR A 50 -3.25 12.90 2.68
C THR A 50 -4.57 12.45 2.05
N VAL A 51 -4.59 12.26 0.74
CA VAL A 51 -5.76 11.77 0.00
C VAL A 51 -5.62 10.28 -0.28
N SER A 52 -4.48 9.81 -0.80
CA SER A 52 -4.30 8.39 -1.11
C SER A 52 -4.15 7.51 0.14
N ASN A 53 -3.36 7.90 1.13
CA ASN A 53 -3.15 7.07 2.33
C ASN A 53 -4.14 7.39 3.45
N PHE A 54 -5.17 8.22 3.19
CA PHE A 54 -6.18 8.61 4.19
C PHE A 54 -5.57 9.25 5.45
N ASN A 55 -4.46 9.98 5.33
CA ASN A 55 -3.86 10.64 6.49
C ASN A 55 -4.72 11.83 6.95
N ASP A 56 -4.94 11.99 8.26
CA ASP A 56 -5.79 13.05 8.80
C ASP A 56 -5.28 14.47 8.45
N SER A 57 -3.96 14.66 8.32
CA SER A 57 -3.41 15.90 7.76
C SER A 57 -1.98 15.75 7.24
N ILE A 58 -1.40 16.84 6.74
CA ILE A 58 0.04 16.88 6.42
C ILE A 58 0.93 16.86 7.68
N TYR A 59 0.37 17.16 8.85
CA TYR A 59 1.07 17.20 10.13
C TYR A 59 0.77 15.97 11.01
N ASP A 60 -0.29 15.23 10.68
CA ASP A 60 -0.72 14.03 11.38
C ASP A 60 -0.77 12.87 10.40
N THR A 61 0.16 11.94 10.57
CA THR A 61 0.28 10.74 9.75
C THR A 61 -0.63 9.61 10.24
N SER A 62 -1.56 9.88 11.17
CA SER A 62 -2.64 8.95 11.50
C SER A 62 -3.46 8.64 10.26
N ILE A 63 -3.69 7.35 10.03
CA ILE A 63 -4.51 6.88 8.92
C ILE A 63 -5.96 6.80 9.39
N ASN A 64 -6.84 7.54 8.74
CA ASN A 64 -8.27 7.59 9.00
C ASN A 64 -8.99 6.39 8.39
N ILE A 65 -8.85 5.25 9.07
CA ILE A 65 -9.40 3.98 8.60
C ILE A 65 -10.94 4.00 8.57
N ASP A 66 -11.58 4.67 9.53
CA ASP A 66 -13.04 4.78 9.61
C ASP A 66 -13.59 5.62 8.46
N GLY A 67 -12.90 6.69 8.09
CA GLY A 67 -13.20 7.52 6.93
C GLY A 67 -13.07 6.75 5.63
N PHE A 68 -12.04 5.91 5.49
CA PHE A 68 -11.91 5.00 4.35
C PHE A 68 -13.11 4.04 4.28
N CYS A 69 -13.43 3.36 5.38
CA CYS A 69 -14.51 2.39 5.42
C CYS A 69 -15.87 3.03 5.12
N SER A 70 -16.15 4.20 5.71
CA SER A 70 -17.40 4.93 5.48
C SER A 70 -17.56 5.35 4.02
N LYS A 71 -16.45 5.66 3.33
CA LYS A 71 -16.47 6.08 1.93
C LYS A 71 -16.67 4.90 0.97
N TYR A 72 -16.03 3.76 1.22
CA TYR A 72 -15.92 2.68 0.23
C TYR A 72 -16.61 1.36 0.58
N PHE A 73 -17.08 1.15 1.82
CA PHE A 73 -17.85 -0.04 2.20
C PHE A 73 -19.31 0.29 2.53
N ASN A 74 -20.03 0.87 1.56
CA ASN A 74 -21.47 1.14 1.66
C ASN A 74 -22.32 -0.11 1.27
N GLU A 75 -23.65 -0.05 1.44
CA GLU A 75 -24.56 -1.17 1.14
C GLU A 75 -24.42 -1.71 -0.30
N GLU A 76 -24.14 -0.82 -1.25
CA GLU A 76 -24.00 -1.14 -2.68
C GLU A 76 -22.75 -1.98 -2.97
N ILE A 77 -21.64 -1.64 -2.31
CA ILE A 77 -20.34 -2.34 -2.42
C ILE A 77 -20.36 -3.64 -1.61
N ASN A 78 -21.09 -3.64 -0.50
CA ASN A 78 -21.23 -4.81 0.36
C ASN A 78 -22.08 -5.91 -0.29
N ASP A 79 -22.92 -5.58 -1.27
CA ASP A 79 -23.52 -6.55 -2.19
C ASP A 79 -22.47 -7.02 -3.23
N LYS A 80 -21.66 -8.00 -2.80
CA LYS A 80 -20.46 -8.48 -3.51
C LYS A 80 -20.72 -8.98 -4.93
N TYR A 81 -21.91 -9.46 -5.26
CA TYR A 81 -22.13 -10.21 -6.50
C TYR A 81 -22.10 -9.35 -7.78
N PRO A 82 -22.73 -8.15 -7.82
CA PRO A 82 -22.51 -7.22 -8.94
C PRO A 82 -21.14 -6.54 -8.91
N ARG A 83 -20.46 -6.46 -7.76
CA ARG A 83 -19.27 -5.61 -7.54
C ARG A 83 -18.05 -6.35 -6.99
N LYS A 84 -17.90 -7.63 -7.29
CA LYS A 84 -16.83 -8.46 -6.73
C LYS A 84 -15.44 -7.85 -6.93
N LYS A 85 -15.17 -7.32 -8.12
CA LYS A 85 -13.89 -6.69 -8.46
C LYS A 85 -13.62 -5.44 -7.61
N GLU A 86 -14.61 -4.55 -7.54
CA GLU A 86 -14.54 -3.30 -6.76
C GLU A 86 -14.43 -3.57 -5.25
N TYR A 87 -15.24 -4.48 -4.71
CA TYR A 87 -15.11 -4.93 -3.32
C TYR A 87 -13.71 -5.47 -3.03
N SER A 88 -13.17 -6.31 -3.91
CA SER A 88 -11.84 -6.90 -3.72
C SER A 88 -10.74 -5.85 -3.79
N PHE A 89 -10.86 -4.87 -4.69
CA PHE A 89 -9.96 -3.72 -4.76
C PHE A 89 -9.96 -2.91 -3.46
N PHE A 90 -11.12 -2.51 -2.95
CA PHE A 90 -11.20 -1.76 -1.70
C PHE A 90 -10.79 -2.57 -0.48
N LEU A 91 -11.01 -3.89 -0.48
CA LEU A 91 -10.46 -4.77 0.54
C LEU A 91 -8.93 -4.80 0.51
N GLY A 92 -8.32 -4.81 -0.68
CA GLY A 92 -6.86 -4.72 -0.81
C GLY A 92 -6.32 -3.38 -0.32
N TYR A 93 -7.00 -2.30 -0.67
CA TYR A 93 -6.66 -0.94 -0.23
C TYR A 93 -6.74 -0.81 1.29
N TYR A 94 -7.81 -1.34 1.89
CA TYR A 94 -7.99 -1.40 3.33
C TYR A 94 -6.85 -2.16 4.02
N VAL A 95 -6.47 -3.32 3.48
CA VAL A 95 -5.35 -4.12 4.00
C VAL A 95 -4.03 -3.34 3.91
N HIS A 96 -3.78 -2.57 2.85
CA HIS A 96 -2.61 -1.70 2.77
C HIS A 96 -2.60 -0.68 3.92
N LEU A 97 -3.72 0.03 4.12
CA LEU A 97 -3.85 1.03 5.18
C LEU A 97 -3.60 0.44 6.57
N LEU A 98 -4.19 -0.73 6.86
CA LEU A 98 -3.92 -1.46 8.09
C LEU A 98 -2.46 -1.88 8.22
N SER A 99 -1.86 -2.37 7.13
CA SER A 99 -0.46 -2.79 7.11
C SER A 99 0.47 -1.64 7.48
N ASP A 100 0.17 -0.43 7.02
CA ASP A 100 0.94 0.77 7.35
C ASP A 100 0.76 1.24 8.79
N ILE A 101 -0.45 1.12 9.35
CA ILE A 101 -0.73 1.35 10.77
C ILE A 101 0.10 0.38 11.63
N GLU A 102 0.07 -0.91 11.28
CA GLU A 102 0.80 -1.94 12.02
C GLU A 102 2.31 -1.81 11.83
N TRP A 103 2.78 -1.49 10.63
CA TRP A 103 4.21 -1.21 10.38
C TRP A 103 4.71 -0.04 11.23
N SER A 104 3.89 1.01 11.37
CA SER A 104 4.21 2.14 12.25
C SER A 104 4.42 1.66 13.70
N SER A 105 3.53 0.80 14.19
CA SER A 105 3.54 0.32 15.57
C SER A 105 4.63 -0.72 15.87
N PHE A 106 4.90 -1.63 14.93
CA PHE A 106 5.81 -2.76 15.16
C PHE A 106 7.23 -2.55 14.63
N VAL A 107 7.44 -1.61 13.70
CA VAL A 107 8.75 -1.40 13.07
C VAL A 107 9.24 0.02 13.27
N TYR A 108 8.44 1.01 12.86
CA TYR A 108 8.87 2.41 12.90
C TYR A 108 9.04 2.94 14.32
N LYS A 109 8.01 2.89 15.17
CA LYS A 109 8.09 3.39 16.55
C LYS A 109 9.18 2.67 17.35
N PRO A 110 9.32 1.33 17.27
CA PRO A 110 10.42 0.62 17.91
C PRO A 110 11.81 1.04 17.41
N LEU A 111 11.99 1.32 16.12
CA LEU A 111 13.25 1.86 15.58
C LEU A 111 13.62 3.18 16.27
N ILE A 112 12.68 4.12 16.33
CA ILE A 112 12.89 5.43 16.98
C ILE A 112 13.18 5.28 18.48
N GLN A 113 12.47 4.38 19.16
CA GLN A 113 12.69 4.11 20.58
C GLN A 113 14.04 3.45 20.87
N THR A 114 14.55 2.64 19.93
CA THR A 114 15.85 1.97 20.06
C THR A 114 17.01 2.95 19.84
N TYR A 115 16.85 3.92 18.94
CA TYR A 115 17.88 4.90 18.57
C TYR A 115 17.42 6.35 18.81
N PRO A 116 17.12 6.74 20.06
CA PRO A 116 16.50 8.03 20.35
C PRO A 116 17.44 9.22 20.12
N LYS A 117 18.77 9.01 20.17
CA LYS A 117 19.74 10.08 19.93
C LYS A 117 19.86 10.38 18.44
N GLU A 118 19.96 9.34 17.64
CA GLU A 118 20.03 9.39 16.19
C GLU A 118 18.73 9.96 15.60
N ALA A 119 17.58 9.55 16.14
CA ALA A 119 16.29 10.09 15.76
C ALA A 119 16.17 11.60 16.08
N ALA A 120 16.67 12.03 17.23
CA ALA A 120 16.66 13.45 17.61
C ALA A 120 17.63 14.31 16.77
N GLU A 121 18.73 13.72 16.29
CA GLU A 121 19.67 14.40 15.39
C GLU A 121 19.11 14.53 13.97
N ASP A 122 18.66 13.41 13.39
CA ASP A 122 18.09 13.35 12.05
C ASP A 122 17.28 12.06 11.85
N GLU A 123 15.99 12.11 12.20
CA GLU A 123 15.04 11.01 12.03
C GLU A 123 14.96 10.53 10.58
N TYR A 124 14.97 11.45 9.61
CA TYR A 124 14.89 11.11 8.20
C TYR A 124 16.10 10.23 7.79
N LYS A 125 17.31 10.64 8.19
CA LYS A 125 18.53 9.87 7.91
C LYS A 125 18.53 8.51 8.58
N LEU A 126 18.07 8.40 9.84
CA LEU A 126 17.93 7.13 10.55
C LEU A 126 16.97 6.19 9.80
N VAL A 127 15.79 6.67 9.44
CA VAL A 127 14.76 5.89 8.74
C VAL A 127 15.25 5.46 7.37
N TRP A 128 15.94 6.34 6.63
CA TRP A 128 16.49 5.99 5.33
C TRP A 128 17.65 5.00 5.39
N ALA A 129 18.44 5.02 6.47
CA ALA A 129 19.43 3.98 6.71
C ALA A 129 18.73 2.62 6.91
N ALA A 130 17.73 2.55 7.79
CA ALA A 130 16.97 1.31 8.02
C ALA A 130 16.23 0.82 6.76
N LYS A 131 15.70 1.73 5.93
CA LYS A 131 15.03 1.38 4.67
C LYS A 131 15.96 0.66 3.69
N LYS A 132 17.25 0.97 3.66
CA LYS A 132 18.21 0.25 2.80
C LYS A 132 18.25 -1.22 3.17
N ASP A 133 18.33 -1.54 4.46
CA ASP A 133 18.30 -2.92 4.94
C ASP A 133 16.96 -3.60 4.62
N TRP A 134 15.84 -2.87 4.72
CA TRP A 134 14.53 -3.41 4.35
C TRP A 134 14.46 -3.77 2.86
N TYR A 135 15.00 -2.92 1.97
CA TYR A 135 15.05 -3.22 0.54
C TYR A 135 15.97 -4.40 0.23
N ASP A 136 17.11 -4.53 0.91
CA ASP A 136 17.99 -5.69 0.75
C ASP A 136 17.27 -7.00 1.15
N ILE A 137 16.46 -6.96 2.22
CA ILE A 137 15.62 -8.09 2.63
C ILE A 137 14.52 -8.37 1.60
N ASP A 138 13.92 -7.35 1.00
CA ASP A 138 12.90 -7.51 -0.04
C ASP A 138 13.47 -8.18 -1.29
N PHE A 139 14.66 -7.76 -1.74
CA PHE A 139 15.36 -8.41 -2.85
C PHE A 139 15.75 -9.84 -2.52
N LEU A 140 16.25 -10.09 -1.31
CA LEU A 140 16.57 -11.44 -0.85
C LEU A 140 15.33 -12.34 -0.85
N TYR A 141 14.17 -11.81 -0.41
CA TYR A 141 12.91 -12.53 -0.39
C TYR A 141 12.48 -12.93 -1.81
N LEU A 142 12.47 -11.98 -2.76
CA LEU A 142 12.15 -12.29 -4.16
C LEU A 142 13.06 -13.36 -4.76
N LYS A 143 14.36 -13.30 -4.46
CA LYS A 143 15.33 -14.29 -4.92
C LYS A 143 15.07 -15.68 -4.34
N GLN A 144 14.62 -15.77 -3.09
CA GLN A 144 14.33 -17.02 -2.39
C GLN A 144 12.95 -17.60 -2.72
N HIS A 145 12.02 -16.76 -3.20
CA HIS A 145 10.63 -17.10 -3.49
C HIS A 145 10.27 -16.74 -4.94
N PRO A 146 10.85 -17.44 -5.95
CA PRO A 146 10.55 -17.16 -7.36
C PRO A 146 9.09 -17.45 -7.76
N ASP A 147 8.37 -18.20 -6.93
CA ASP A 147 6.95 -18.55 -7.05
C ASP A 147 6.03 -17.61 -6.23
N PHE A 148 6.52 -16.44 -5.83
CA PHE A 148 5.77 -15.49 -5.02
C PHE A 148 4.50 -15.00 -5.74
N ARG A 149 3.36 -15.62 -5.40
CA ARG A 149 2.09 -15.48 -6.11
C ARG A 149 1.60 -14.04 -6.20
N ALA A 150 1.55 -13.28 -5.10
CA ALA A 150 1.07 -11.89 -5.16
C ALA A 150 1.92 -11.01 -6.09
N PHE A 151 3.24 -11.22 -6.14
CA PHE A 151 4.10 -10.50 -7.09
C PHE A 151 3.84 -10.94 -8.52
N SER A 152 3.66 -12.25 -8.78
CA SER A 152 3.28 -12.74 -10.09
C SER A 152 1.92 -12.19 -10.56
N ILE A 153 0.91 -12.13 -9.69
CA ILE A 153 -0.39 -11.50 -9.98
C ILE A 153 -0.19 -10.02 -10.33
N TYR A 154 0.57 -9.29 -9.51
CA TYR A 154 0.89 -7.89 -9.77
C TYR A 154 1.60 -7.71 -11.12
N GLU A 155 2.64 -8.49 -11.42
CA GLU A 155 3.39 -8.43 -12.67
C GLU A 155 2.50 -8.68 -13.89
N ASN A 156 1.57 -9.64 -13.78
CA ASN A 156 0.65 -10.02 -14.85
C ASN A 156 -0.59 -9.11 -14.96
N ALA A 157 -0.81 -8.19 -14.03
CA ALA A 157 -1.92 -7.23 -14.06
C ALA A 157 -1.68 -6.08 -15.05
N VAL A 158 -1.34 -6.42 -16.31
CA VAL A 158 -1.13 -5.46 -17.40
C VAL A 158 -2.45 -4.87 -17.88
N ASN A 159 -2.44 -3.58 -18.24
CA ASN A 159 -3.63 -2.82 -18.64
C ASN A 159 -4.71 -2.76 -17.55
N PHE A 160 -4.31 -2.84 -16.28
CA PHE A 160 -5.21 -2.66 -15.14
C PHE A 160 -5.51 -1.17 -14.95
N GLU A 161 -6.56 -0.69 -15.61
CA GLU A 161 -6.99 0.69 -15.52
C GLU A 161 -7.73 0.97 -14.20
N ASN A 162 -7.55 2.18 -13.68
CA ASN A 162 -8.31 2.68 -12.55
C ASN A 162 -9.75 3.00 -12.98
N GLU A 163 -10.68 2.22 -12.44
CA GLU A 163 -12.13 2.42 -12.52
C GLU A 163 -12.78 2.59 -11.13
N PHE A 164 -11.96 2.62 -10.07
CA PHE A 164 -12.41 2.48 -8.68
C PHE A 164 -12.44 3.81 -7.93
N MET A 165 -11.50 4.72 -8.21
CA MET A 165 -11.37 5.96 -7.44
C MET A 165 -11.09 7.15 -8.35
N ASP A 166 -11.87 8.21 -8.20
CA ASP A 166 -11.72 9.48 -8.93
C ASP A 166 -10.42 10.24 -8.61
N ILE A 167 -9.80 9.96 -7.47
CA ILE A 167 -8.55 10.60 -7.03
C ILE A 167 -7.32 10.22 -7.87
N PHE A 168 -7.38 9.09 -8.58
CA PHE A 168 -6.29 8.59 -9.41
C PHE A 168 -6.61 8.76 -10.89
N ALA A 169 -5.59 9.02 -11.70
CA ALA A 169 -5.73 8.97 -13.15
C ALA A 169 -6.06 7.55 -13.62
N LYS A 170 -6.66 7.42 -14.81
CA LYS A 170 -7.08 6.12 -15.38
C LYS A 170 -5.92 5.13 -15.51
N ASP A 171 -4.72 5.63 -15.77
CA ASP A 171 -3.48 4.89 -15.96
C ASP A 171 -2.56 4.89 -14.73
N ALA A 172 -3.03 5.39 -13.58
CA ALA A 172 -2.18 5.60 -12.39
C ALA A 172 -1.45 4.32 -11.94
N PHE A 173 -2.15 3.17 -11.94
CA PHE A 173 -1.58 1.91 -11.47
C PHE A 173 -0.56 1.33 -12.47
N GLU A 174 -0.76 1.55 -13.76
CA GLU A 174 0.17 1.13 -14.81
C GLU A 174 1.41 2.03 -14.85
N ASN A 175 1.21 3.36 -14.83
CA ASN A 175 2.30 4.33 -14.78
C ASN A 175 3.18 4.13 -13.54
N ARG A 176 2.60 3.67 -12.43
CA ARG A 176 3.35 3.43 -11.21
C ARG A 176 4.44 2.36 -11.38
N ARG A 177 4.30 1.42 -12.32
CA ARG A 177 5.31 0.40 -12.64
C ARG A 177 6.63 0.97 -13.20
N GLN A 178 6.62 2.23 -13.65
CA GLN A 178 7.80 2.89 -14.22
C GLN A 178 8.78 3.41 -13.16
N TYR A 179 8.37 3.39 -11.88
CA TYR A 179 9.07 3.97 -10.73
C TYR A 179 9.54 2.89 -9.76
#